data_AF-D9QM64-F1
#
_entry.id   AF-D9QM64-F1
#
_cell.length_a   1.000
_cell.length_b   1.000
_cell.length_c   1.000
_cell.angle_alpha   90.00
_cell.angle_beta   90.00
_cell.angle_gamma   90.00
#
_symmetry.space_group_name_H-M   'P 1'
#
loop_
_entity.id
_entity.type
_entity.pdbx_description
1 polymer ?
#
loop_
_entity_poly.entity_id
_entity_poly.type
_entity_poly.pdbx_seq_one_letter_code
_entity_poly.pdbx_strand_id
1 'polypeptide(L)' 'MIRNLLAAVFPVALLAWCWLEFFVPSADDGLKDILFWIGMLAVLFTAYDRRRSDA' A
#
# COMPACT_ATOMS: atom_id res chain seq x y z
N MET A 1 -7.78 -7.20 -14.96
CA MET A 1 -6.44 -7.70 -14.58
C MET A 1 -5.69 -6.73 -13.68
N ILE A 2 -5.51 -5.46 -14.07
CA ILE A 2 -4.82 -4.41 -13.26
C ILE A 2 -5.46 -4.21 -11.88
N ARG A 3 -6.79 -4.27 -11.78
CA ARG A 3 -7.54 -4.13 -10.52
C ARG A 3 -7.16 -5.15 -9.44
N ASN A 4 -7.02 -6.42 -9.82
CA ASN A 4 -6.62 -7.47 -8.88
C ASN A 4 -5.14 -7.32 -8.47
N LEU A 5 -4.33 -6.77 -9.38
CA LEU A 5 -2.91 -6.49 -9.12
C LEU A 5 -2.78 -5.34 -8.11
N LEU A 6 -3.48 -4.22 -8.30
CA LEU A 6 -3.53 -3.11 -7.35
C LEU A 6 -4.13 -3.52 -5.99
N ALA A 7 -5.20 -4.31 -6.00
CA ALA A 7 -5.80 -4.84 -4.79
C ALA A 7 -4.88 -5.81 -4.02
N ALA A 8 -3.93 -6.46 -4.71
CA ALA A 8 -2.91 -7.31 -4.08
C ALA A 8 -1.68 -6.51 -3.60
N VAL A 9 -1.34 -5.40 -4.27
CA VAL A 9 -0.22 -4.53 -3.88
C VAL A 9 -0.45 -3.89 -2.51
N PHE A 10 -1.67 -3.45 -2.21
CA PHE A 10 -2.01 -2.86 -0.92
C PHE A 10 -1.73 -3.76 0.30
N PRO A 11 -2.31 -4.98 0.40
CA PRO A 11 -2.07 -5.85 1.55
C PRO A 11 -0.61 -6.28 1.66
N VAL A 12 0.11 -6.42 0.54
CA VAL A 12 1.54 -6.74 0.55
C VAL A 12 2.36 -5.57 1.11
N ALA A 13 2.09 -4.34 0.68
CA ALA A 13 2.76 -3.15 1.21
C ALA A 13 2.44 -2.96 2.71
N LEU A 14 1.19 -3.20 3.12
CA LEU A 14 0.77 -3.05 4.51
C LEU A 14 1.38 -4.14 5.42
N LEU A 15 1.47 -5.38 4.92
CA LEU A 15 2.16 -6.46 5.62
C LEU A 15 3.66 -6.20 5.74
N ALA A 16 4.30 -5.71 4.69
CA ALA A 16 5.72 -5.37 4.72
C ALA A 16 6.01 -4.20 5.67
N TRP A 17 5.11 -3.21 5.74
CA TRP A 17 5.21 -2.10 6.69
C TRP A 17 5.04 -2.59 8.13
N CYS A 18 3.98 -3.36 8.41
CA CYS A 18 3.79 -3.99 9.73
C CYS A 18 4.98 -4.87 10.12
N TRP A 19 5.54 -5.63 9.18
CA TRP A 19 6.72 -6.44 9.45
C TRP A 19 7.93 -5.60 9.87
N LEU A 20 8.20 -4.52 9.14
CA LEU A 20 9.27 -3.58 9.48
C LEU A 20 9.04 -2.91 10.84
N GLU A 21 7.81 -2.47 11.12
CA GLU A 21 7.49 -1.81 12.39
C GLU A 21 7.65 -2.74 13.60
N PHE A 22 7.19 -4.00 13.48
CA PHE A 22 7.21 -4.95 14.60
C PHE A 22 8.54 -5.65 14.80
N PHE A 23 9.23 -6.04 13.72
CA PHE A 23 10.47 -6.83 13.81
C PHE A 23 11.73 -6.00 13.69
N VAL A 24 11.65 -4.80 13.12
CA VAL A 24 12.80 -3.91 12.91
C VAL A 24 12.43 -2.49 13.35
N PRO A 25 12.15 -2.25 14.64
CA PRO A 25 11.80 -0.90 15.12
C PRO A 25 12.90 0.13 14.89
N SER A 26 14.16 -0.30 14.69
CA SER A 26 15.30 0.53 14.28
C SER A 26 15.38 0.79 12.77
N ALA A 27 14.42 0.30 11.99
CA ALA A 27 14.36 0.58 10.57
C ALA A 27 14.13 2.08 10.37
N ASP A 28 14.90 2.65 9.44
CA ASP A 28 14.89 4.06 9.10
C ASP A 28 13.45 4.56 8.88
N ASP A 29 13.05 5.61 9.60
CA ASP A 29 11.70 6.17 9.54
C ASP A 29 11.32 6.56 8.10
N GLY A 30 12.32 6.96 7.28
CA GLY A 30 12.11 7.24 5.86
C GLY A 30 11.65 6.02 5.05
N LEU A 31 12.11 4.81 5.40
CA LEU A 31 11.72 3.58 4.70
C LEU A 31 10.30 3.15 5.08
N LYS A 32 9.92 3.34 6.35
CA LYS A 32 8.54 3.14 6.83
C LYS A 32 7.57 4.11 6.15
N ASP A 33 7.96 5.38 6.01
CA ASP A 33 7.17 6.39 5.32
C ASP A 33 6.97 6.05 3.84
N ILE A 34 8.03 5.63 3.13
CA ILE A 34 7.91 5.21 1.72
C ILE A 34 6.92 4.06 1.57
N LEU A 35 6.99 3.04 2.43
CA LEU A 35 6.05 1.91 2.40
C LEU A 35 4.60 2.35 2.67
N PHE A 36 4.41 3.24 3.64
CA PHE A 36 3.10 3.79 3.96
C PHE A 36 2.50 4.58 2.78
N TRP A 37 3.29 5.48 2.18
CA TRP A 37 2.87 6.28 1.03
C TRP A 37 2.58 5.42 -0.21
N ILE A 38 3.38 4.38 -0.48
CA ILE A 38 3.12 3.43 -1.57
C ILE A 38 1.80 2.69 -1.34
N GLY A 39 1.56 2.22 -0.10
CA GLY A 39 0.29 1.59 0.27
C GLY A 39 -0.90 2.53 0.09
N MET A 40 -0.79 3.78 0.56
CA MET A 40 -1.84 4.79 0.43
C MET A 40 -2.12 5.16 -1.04
N LEU A 41 -1.08 5.27 -1.86
CA LEU A 41 -1.22 5.51 -3.30
C LEU A 41 -1.97 4.35 -3.98
N ALA A 42 -1.68 3.10 -3.62
CA ALA A 42 -2.39 1.93 -4.14
C ALA A 42 -3.88 1.94 -3.75
N VAL A 43 -4.23 2.38 -2.53
CA VAL A 43 -5.63 2.58 -2.10
C VAL A 43 -6.30 3.66 -2.93
N LEU A 44 -5.67 4.82 -3.10
CA LEU A 44 -6.21 5.94 -3.87
C LEU A 44 -6.47 5.53 -5.33
N PHE A 45 -5.53 4.83 -5.96
CA PHE A 45 -5.72 4.30 -7.31
C PHE A 45 -6.86 3.30 -7.38
N THR A 46 -6.97 2.39 -6.40
CA THR A 46 -8.04 1.40 -6.34
C THR A 46 -9.42 2.07 -6.14
N ALA A 47 -9.49 3.10 -5.29
CA ALA A 47 -10.71 3.86 -5.04
C ALA A 47 -11.12 4.72 -6.25
N TYR A 48 -10.14 5.34 -6.93
CA TYR A 48 -10.35 6.11 -8.15
C TYR A 48 -10.86 5.21 -9.28
N ASP A 49 -10.24 4.04 -9.48
CA ASP A 49 -10.66 3.07 -10.49
C ASP A 49 -12.05 2.49 -10.20
N ARG A 50 -12.42 2.35 -8.90
CA ARG A 50 -13.80 2.06 -8.48
C ARG A 50 -14.78 3.13 -8.93
N ARG A 51 -14.54 4.39 -8.57
CA ARG A 51 -15.42 5.50 -8.97
C ARG A 51 -15.55 5.67 -10.48
N ARG A 52 -14.48 5.40 -11.24
CA ARG A 52 -14.51 5.46 -12.71
C ARG A 52 -15.34 4.34 -13.35
N SER A 53 -15.42 3.18 -12.71
CA SER A 53 -16.21 2.04 -13.23
C SER A 53 -17.70 2.17 -12.93
N ASP A 54 -18.07 2.97 -11.92
CA ASP A 54 -19.44 3.21 -11.48
C ASP A 54 -20.10 4.42 -12.18
N ALA A 55 -19.34 5.16 -13.00
CA ALA A 55 -19.79 6.33 -13.78
C ALA A 55 -19.93 5.99 -15.27
#